data_AF-A0A7S1F360-F1
#
_entry.id   AF-A0A7S1F360-F1
#
_cell.length_a   1.000
_cell.length_b   1.000
_cell.length_c   1.000
_cell.angle_alpha   90.00
_cell.angle_beta   90.00
_cell.angle_gamma   90.00
#
_symmetry.space_group_name_H-M   'P 1'
#
loop_
_entity.id
_entity.type
_entity.pdbx_description
1 polymer ?
#
loop_
_entity_poly.entity_id
_entity_poly.type
_entity_poly.pdbx_seq_one_letter_code
_entity_poly.pdbx_strand_id
1 'polypeptide(L)'
;DSFGNDRFPKVDEIKKWRYTSGHDAFWSDPVSGASLTSRVCGGDASLVVSTSQVDLAREISMYLTPFGWWLPGFTVSQGPLLCCLSVLLWFLVVMNELHGSIAFLT
;
A
#
# COMPACT_ATOMS: atom_id res chain seq x y z
N ASP A 1 22.00 4.56 -2.29
CA ASP A 1 21.14 3.39 -2.59
C ASP A 1 19.73 3.72 -2.12
N SER A 2 18.91 4.18 -3.05
CA SER A 2 17.67 4.93 -2.78
C SER A 2 16.51 3.98 -2.51
N PHE A 3 16.42 3.43 -1.31
CA PHE A 3 15.25 2.66 -0.88
C PHE A 3 14.03 3.59 -0.69
N GLY A 4 13.32 3.91 -1.78
CA GLY A 4 11.88 4.19 -1.72
C GLY A 4 11.37 5.59 -2.08
N ASN A 5 12.21 6.60 -2.33
CA ASN A 5 11.69 7.98 -2.44
C ASN A 5 11.02 8.33 -3.79
N ASP A 6 11.23 7.53 -4.84
CA ASP A 6 10.74 7.84 -6.20
C ASP A 6 9.66 6.87 -6.71
N ARG A 7 9.26 5.87 -5.92
CA ARG A 7 8.30 4.86 -6.39
C ARG A 7 6.86 5.37 -6.39
N PHE A 8 6.53 6.24 -5.44
CA PHE A 8 5.17 6.75 -5.28
C PHE A 8 5.11 8.25 -5.57
N PRO A 9 4.11 8.70 -6.33
CA PRO A 9 3.89 10.13 -6.57
C PRO A 9 3.57 10.84 -5.25
N LYS A 10 3.89 12.13 -5.19
CA LYS A 10 3.59 12.93 -3.99
C LYS A 10 2.09 13.03 -3.80
N VAL A 11 1.66 13.15 -2.54
CA VAL A 11 0.24 13.27 -2.19
C VAL A 11 -0.44 14.40 -2.95
N ASP A 12 0.25 15.53 -3.15
CA ASP A 12 -0.29 16.68 -3.87
C ASP A 12 -0.48 16.44 -5.37
N GLU A 13 0.38 15.63 -5.98
CA GLU A 13 0.26 15.25 -7.40
C GLU A 13 -0.95 14.34 -7.61
N ILE A 14 -1.18 13.39 -6.71
CA ILE A 14 -2.36 12.51 -6.76
C ILE A 14 -3.64 13.28 -6.50
N LYS A 15 -3.64 14.24 -5.56
CA LYS A 15 -4.77 15.15 -5.36
C LYS A 15 -5.04 15.96 -6.62
N LYS A 16 -4.01 16.54 -7.23
CA LYS A 16 -4.13 17.31 -8.48
C LYS A 16 -4.73 16.47 -9.59
N TRP A 17 -4.24 15.24 -9.80
CA TRP A 17 -4.81 14.31 -10.77
C TRP A 17 -6.29 14.04 -10.49
N ARG A 18 -6.65 13.79 -9.22
CA ARG A 18 -8.04 13.50 -8.83
C ARG A 18 -8.99 14.63 -9.20
N TYR A 19 -8.61 15.88 -8.92
CA TYR A 19 -9.47 17.04 -9.18
C TYR A 19 -9.43 17.54 -10.63
N THR A 20 -8.44 17.14 -11.42
CA THR A 20 -8.32 17.54 -12.83
C THR A 20 -8.78 16.41 -13.73
N SER A 21 -7.87 15.51 -14.12
CA SER A 21 -8.15 14.43 -15.06
C SER A 21 -9.11 13.38 -14.52
N GLY A 22 -9.10 13.12 -13.21
CA GLY A 22 -9.90 12.07 -12.57
C GLY A 22 -11.42 12.30 -12.64
N HIS A 23 -11.86 13.55 -12.76
CA HIS A 23 -13.28 13.93 -12.88
C HIS A 23 -13.60 14.64 -14.20
N ASP A 24 -12.65 14.66 -15.14
CA ASP A 24 -12.87 15.22 -16.47
C ASP A 24 -13.88 14.37 -17.25
N ALA A 25 -14.90 15.01 -17.81
CA ALA A 25 -15.91 14.37 -18.63
C ALA A 25 -15.31 13.71 -19.88
N PHE A 26 -14.19 14.23 -20.39
CA PHE A 26 -13.48 13.64 -21.53
C PHE A 26 -13.01 12.21 -21.24
N TRP A 27 -12.62 11.91 -20.00
CA TRP A 27 -12.14 10.59 -19.59
C TRP A 27 -13.21 9.73 -18.90
N SER A 28 -14.46 10.20 -18.88
CA SER A 28 -15.59 9.41 -18.38
C SER A 28 -15.88 8.23 -19.31
N ASP A 29 -16.34 7.12 -18.74
CA ASP A 29 -16.79 5.98 -19.56
C ASP A 29 -18.06 6.36 -20.35
N PRO A 30 -18.04 6.32 -21.69
CA PRO A 30 -19.19 6.72 -22.50
C PRO A 30 -20.42 5.82 -22.30
N VAL A 31 -20.25 4.60 -21.79
CA VAL A 31 -21.36 3.65 -21.59
C VAL A 31 -22.01 3.83 -20.22
N SER A 32 -21.23 3.79 -19.13
CA SER A 32 -21.76 3.90 -17.76
C SER A 32 -21.84 5.33 -17.23
N GLY A 33 -21.17 6.29 -17.88
CA GLY A 33 -20.98 7.66 -17.36
C GLY A 33 -20.06 7.71 -16.13
N ALA A 34 -19.42 6.61 -15.75
CA ALA A 34 -18.56 6.57 -14.58
C ALA A 34 -17.31 7.42 -14.80
N SER A 35 -16.99 8.28 -13.83
CA SER A 35 -15.75 9.05 -13.85
C SER A 35 -14.52 8.15 -13.82
N LEU A 36 -13.41 8.64 -14.38
CA LEU A 36 -12.12 7.95 -14.37
C LEU A 36 -11.70 7.57 -12.95
N THR A 37 -11.88 8.46 -11.98
CA THR A 37 -11.60 8.19 -10.55
C THR A 37 -12.42 7.01 -10.02
N SER A 38 -13.72 6.96 -10.31
CA SER A 38 -14.60 5.88 -9.84
C SER A 38 -14.12 4.53 -10.35
N ARG A 39 -13.74 4.46 -11.63
CA ARG A 39 -13.26 3.23 -12.26
C ARG A 39 -11.89 2.81 -11.73
N VAL A 40 -10.97 3.76 -11.49
CA VAL A 40 -9.67 3.49 -10.86
C VAL A 40 -9.86 2.92 -9.45
N CYS A 41 -10.68 3.56 -8.61
CA CYS A 41 -10.96 3.07 -7.26
C CYS A 41 -11.76 1.77 -7.25
N GLY A 42 -12.54 1.51 -8.30
CA GLY A 42 -13.27 0.26 -8.52
C GLY A 42 -12.43 -0.89 -9.08
N GLY A 43 -11.14 -0.66 -9.37
CA GLY A 43 -10.25 -1.70 -9.87
C GLY A 43 -10.55 -2.15 -11.31
N ASP A 44 -11.09 -1.27 -12.15
CA ASP A 44 -11.41 -1.60 -13.54
C ASP A 44 -10.13 -1.85 -14.35
N ALA A 45 -9.99 -3.08 -14.84
CA ALA A 45 -8.82 -3.57 -15.58
C ALA A 45 -8.75 -3.06 -17.02
N SER A 46 -9.80 -2.42 -17.54
CA SER A 46 -9.87 -1.95 -18.93
C SER A 46 -9.24 -0.56 -19.14
N LEU A 47 -8.72 0.09 -18.09
CA LEU A 47 -8.16 1.43 -18.18
C LEU A 47 -6.72 1.44 -18.71
N VAL A 48 -6.53 2.07 -19.86
CA VAL A 48 -5.19 2.34 -20.43
C VAL A 48 -4.56 3.64 -19.89
N VAL A 49 -5.37 4.65 -19.54
CA VAL A 49 -4.92 6.03 -19.30
C VAL A 49 -4.50 6.32 -17.84
N SER A 50 -4.81 5.42 -16.90
CA SER A 50 -4.54 5.62 -15.46
C SER A 50 -3.98 4.38 -14.77
N THR A 51 -3.16 3.59 -15.48
CA THR A 51 -2.58 2.35 -14.97
C THR A 51 -1.77 2.57 -13.69
N SER A 52 -0.98 3.64 -13.62
CA SER A 52 -0.22 3.97 -12.40
C SER A 52 -1.10 4.24 -11.17
N GLN A 53 -2.26 4.86 -11.34
CA GLN A 53 -3.18 5.14 -10.23
C GLN A 53 -3.95 3.87 -9.84
N VAL A 54 -4.26 2.99 -10.80
CA VAL A 54 -4.82 1.66 -10.51
C VAL A 54 -3.83 0.82 -9.71
N ASP A 55 -2.57 0.78 -10.11
CA ASP A 55 -1.53 0.06 -9.38
C ASP A 55 -1.32 0.61 -7.97
N LEU A 56 -1.26 1.94 -7.82
CA LEU A 56 -1.17 2.57 -6.51
C LEU A 56 -2.38 2.23 -5.62
N ALA A 57 -3.60 2.31 -6.16
CA ALA A 57 -4.82 1.97 -5.43
C ALA A 57 -4.84 0.49 -5.02
N ARG A 58 -4.35 -0.40 -5.90
CA ARG A 58 -4.20 -1.83 -5.64
C ARG A 58 -3.20 -2.11 -4.52
N GLU A 59 -2.03 -1.48 -4.55
CA GLU A 59 -1.01 -1.63 -3.50
C GLU A 59 -1.51 -1.14 -2.13
N ILE A 60 -2.22 -0.01 -2.09
CA ILE A 60 -2.85 0.50 -0.87
C ILE A 60 -3.89 -0.50 -0.35
N SER A 61 -4.73 -1.03 -1.25
CA SER A 61 -5.76 -2.02 -0.89
C SER A 61 -5.15 -3.29 -0.31
N MET A 62 -4.06 -3.79 -0.91
CA MET A 62 -3.31 -4.94 -0.39
C MET A 62 -2.73 -4.67 0.99
N TYR A 63 -2.16 -3.47 1.21
CA TYR A 63 -1.60 -3.09 2.52
C TYR A 63 -2.68 -3.06 3.62
N LEU A 64 -3.88 -2.58 3.28
CA LEU A 64 -5.00 -2.42 4.21
C LEU A 64 -5.85 -3.68 4.38
N THR A 65 -5.72 -4.66 3.49
CA THR A 65 -6.50 -5.89 3.51
C THR A 65 -6.32 -6.61 4.86
N PRO A 66 -7.41 -6.96 5.56
CA PRO A 66 -7.33 -7.66 6.83
C PRO A 66 -6.68 -9.04 6.64
N PHE A 67 -5.65 -9.31 7.43
CA PHE A 67 -5.06 -10.63 7.53
C PHE A 67 -5.95 -11.53 8.37
N GLY A 68 -6.10 -12.80 7.98
CA GLY A 68 -6.90 -13.75 8.77
C GLY A 68 -8.41 -13.61 8.60
N TRP A 69 -8.89 -13.41 7.37
CA TRP A 69 -10.33 -13.39 7.02
C TRP A 69 -11.12 -14.62 7.53
N TRP A 70 -10.44 -15.71 7.86
CA TRP A 70 -10.97 -16.95 8.40
C TRP A 70 -11.09 -16.98 9.94
N LEU A 71 -10.55 -15.99 10.65
CA LEU A 71 -10.58 -15.89 12.11
C LEU A 71 -11.59 -14.82 12.58
N PRO A 72 -12.70 -15.22 13.24
CA PRO A 72 -13.67 -14.27 13.76
C PRO A 72 -13.03 -13.34 14.80
N GLY A 73 -13.18 -12.02 14.59
CA GLY A 73 -12.68 -11.00 15.53
C GLY A 73 -11.23 -10.55 15.30
N PHE A 74 -10.51 -11.11 14.32
CA PHE A 74 -9.16 -10.67 13.98
C PHE A 74 -9.18 -9.81 12.70
N THR A 75 -9.15 -8.48 12.88
CA THR A 75 -9.25 -7.50 11.78
C THR A 75 -7.97 -6.65 11.63
N VAL A 76 -6.80 -7.28 11.80
CA VAL A 76 -5.52 -6.58 11.67
C VAL A 76 -5.13 -6.50 10.19
N SER A 77 -4.88 -5.29 9.68
CA SER A 77 -4.39 -5.09 8.31
C SER A 77 -3.02 -5.75 8.12
N GLN A 78 -2.81 -6.36 6.95
CA GLN A 78 -1.60 -7.11 6.60
C GLN A 78 -0.32 -6.26 6.72
N GLY A 79 -0.36 -5.00 6.28
CA GLY A 79 0.80 -4.11 6.26
C GLY A 79 1.46 -3.88 7.64
N PRO A 80 0.74 -3.31 8.62
CA PRO A 80 1.25 -3.11 9.97
C PRO A 80 1.73 -4.41 10.63
N LEU A 81 1.08 -5.54 10.35
CA LEU A 81 1.47 -6.85 10.88
C LEU A 81 2.87 -7.26 10.41
N LEU A 82 3.18 -7.10 9.12
CA LEU A 82 4.51 -7.38 8.58
C LEU A 82 5.59 -6.45 9.17
N CYS A 83 5.23 -5.18 9.42
CA CYS A 83 6.12 -4.23 10.09
C CYS A 83 6.45 -4.70 11.53
N CYS A 84 5.43 -5.07 12.31
CA CYS A 84 5.62 -5.59 13.66
C CYS A 84 6.49 -6.87 13.68
N LEU A 85 6.28 -7.79 12.74
CA LEU A 85 7.12 -8.99 12.60
C LEU A 85 8.58 -8.64 12.31
N SER A 86 8.82 -7.65 11.44
CA SER A 86 10.17 -7.20 11.09
C SER A 86 10.90 -6.63 12.30
N VAL A 87 10.22 -5.78 13.09
CA VAL A 87 10.75 -5.22 14.33
C VAL A 87 11.02 -6.31 15.38
N LEU A 88 10.12 -7.28 15.50
CA LEU A 88 10.28 -8.40 16.43
C LEU A 88 11.48 -9.26 16.07
N LEU A 89 11.66 -9.60 14.79
CA LEU A 89 12.84 -10.35 14.33
C LEU A 89 14.14 -9.59 14.59
N TRP A 90 14.17 -8.30 14.29
CA TRP A 90 15.32 -7.45 14.59
C TRP A 90 15.64 -7.45 16.08
N PHE A 91 14.63 -7.29 16.93
CA PHE A 91 14.80 -7.33 18.38
C PHE A 91 15.35 -8.68 18.87
N LEU A 92 14.85 -9.80 18.35
CA LEU A 92 15.36 -11.13 18.69
C LEU A 92 16.82 -11.32 18.29
N VAL A 93 17.23 -10.80 17.13
CA VAL A 93 18.63 -10.82 16.69
C VAL A 93 19.51 -10.03 17.66
N VAL A 94 19.13 -8.80 18.00
CA VAL A 94 19.86 -7.97 18.96
C VAL A 94 19.99 -8.65 20.32
N MET A 95 18.91 -9.27 20.82
CA MET A 95 18.94 -10.01 22.09
C MET A 95 19.90 -11.20 22.05
N ASN A 96 19.97 -11.91 20.92
CA ASN A 96 20.89 -13.02 20.75
C ASN A 96 22.36 -12.56 20.75
N GLU A 97 22.65 -11.45 20.06
CA GLU A 97 24.00 -10.85 20.04
C GLU A 97 24.41 -10.32 21.43
N LEU A 98 23.47 -9.71 22.15
CA LEU A 98 23.69 -9.25 23.53
C LEU A 98 24.00 -10.41 24.47
N HIS A 99 23.25 -11.51 24.38
CA HIS A 99 23.50 -12.70 25.19
C HIS A 99 24.89 -13.29 24.91
N GLY A 100 25.29 -13.40 23.64
CA GLY A 100 26.64 -13.84 23.27
C GLY A 100 27.75 -12.93 23.82
N SER A 101 27.51 -11.62 23.82
CA SER A 101 28.48 -10.64 24.34
C SER A 101 28.61 -10.68 25.86
N ILE A 102 27.49 -10.86 26.57
CA ILE A 102 27.49 -11.00 28.04
C ILE A 102 28.19 -12.31 28.44
N ALA A 103 27.92 -13.41 27.74
CA ALA A 103 28.56 -14.69 28.00
C ALA A 103 30.08 -14.68 27.78
N PHE A 104 30.61 -13.74 26.99
CA PHE A 104 32.05 -13.53 26.84
C PHE A 104 32.67 -12.72 28.00
N LEU A 105 31.87 -11.86 28.64
CA LEU A 105 32.32 -10.96 29.71
C LEU A 105 32.24 -11.56 31.11
N THR A 106 31.48 -12.66 31.28
CA THR A 106 31.27 -13.35 32.56
C THR A 106 32.02 -14.67 32.59
#